data_AF-H9GZ74-F1
#
_entry.id   AF-H9GZ74-F1
#
_cell.length_a   1.000
_cell.length_b   1.000
_cell.length_c   1.000
_cell.angle_alpha   90.00
_cell.angle_beta   90.00
_cell.angle_gamma   90.00
#
_symmetry.space_group_name_H-M   'P 1'
#
loop_
_entity.id
_entity.type
_entity.pdbx_description
1 polymer ?
#
loop_
_entity_poly.entity_id
_entity_poly.type
_entity_poly.pdbx_seq_one_letter_code
_entity_poly.pdbx_strand_id
1 'polypeptide(L)'
;MMADRNCLEKLDFGALSLEQQEKLRQFKIKTRIANEKYLRSHPEVEMLLSDFLRDLFLKRPADVREFAADHFRDPGLPTKIQAQMNINK
;
A
#
# COMPACT_ATOMS: atom_id res chain seq x y z
N MET A 1 22.00 38.31 21.46
CA MET A 1 22.40 37.79 20.14
C MET A 1 21.17 37.16 19.51
N MET A 2 20.58 37.78 18.49
CA MET A 2 19.52 37.13 17.73
C MET A 2 20.21 36.10 16.83
N ALA A 3 20.07 34.82 17.16
CA ALA A 3 20.52 33.74 16.29
C ALA A 3 19.87 33.96 14.93
N ASP A 4 20.70 34.17 13.92
CA ASP A 4 20.30 34.31 12.53
C ASP A 4 19.45 33.07 12.17
N ARG A 5 18.13 33.28 12.03
CA ARG A 5 17.18 32.21 11.69
C ARG A 5 17.56 31.52 10.38
N ASN A 6 18.35 32.19 9.54
CA ASN A 6 18.81 31.68 8.25
C ASN A 6 19.92 30.62 8.36
N CYS A 7 20.58 30.48 9.52
CA CYS A 7 21.60 29.44 9.75
C CYS A 7 20.99 28.06 10.04
N LEU A 8 19.78 28.01 10.62
CA LEU A 8 19.15 26.75 11.00
C LEU A 8 18.57 25.98 9.80
N GLU A 9 18.06 26.69 8.78
CA GLU A 9 17.57 26.04 7.55
C GLU A 9 18.68 25.35 6.74
N LYS A 10 19.95 25.76 6.91
CA LYS A 10 21.10 25.14 6.23
C LYS A 10 21.63 23.87 6.90
N LEU A 11 21.17 23.53 8.11
CA LEU A 11 21.73 22.42 8.90
C LEU A 11 21.10 21.06 8.61
N ASP A 12 19.92 21.01 7.98
CA ASP A 12 19.30 19.75 7.56
C ASP A 12 19.49 19.54 6.06
N PHE A 13 20.65 19.02 5.66
CA PHE A 13 20.95 18.67 4.27
C PHE A 13 19.95 17.66 3.68
N GLY A 14 19.18 16.94 4.52
CA GLY A 14 18.13 16.01 4.11
C GLY A 14 16.75 16.66 3.99
N ALA A 15 16.56 17.88 4.51
CA ALA A 15 15.30 18.59 4.41
C ALA A 15 15.02 19.00 2.97
N LEU A 16 13.82 18.67 2.50
CA LEU A 16 13.33 19.13 1.21
C LEU A 16 13.09 20.65 1.26
N SER A 17 13.49 21.37 0.21
CA SER A 17 13.10 22.77 0.04
C SER A 17 11.58 22.90 -0.08
N LEU A 18 11.02 24.09 0.18
CA LEU A 18 9.57 24.31 0.05
C LEU A 18 9.03 23.92 -1.34
N GLU A 19 9.79 24.20 -2.40
CA GLU A 19 9.45 23.79 -3.76
C GLU A 19 9.46 22.26 -3.92
N GLN A 20 10.46 21.57 -3.37
CA GLN A 20 10.54 20.12 -3.39
C GLN A 20 9.41 19.47 -2.58
N GLN A 21 9.07 20.05 -1.43
CA GLN A 21 7.95 19.61 -0.60
C GLN A 21 6.62 19.73 -1.35
N GLU A 22 6.38 20.85 -2.05
CA GLU A 22 5.16 21.03 -2.82
C GLU A 22 5.10 20.08 -4.03
N LYS A 23 6.19 19.89 -4.76
CA LYS A 23 6.27 18.89 -5.84
C LYS A 23 5.99 17.48 -5.32
N LEU A 24 6.59 17.10 -4.19
CA LEU A 24 6.35 15.80 -3.55
C LEU A 24 4.90 15.66 -3.10
N ARG A 25 4.30 16.71 -2.56
CA ARG A 25 2.89 16.73 -2.15
C ARG A 25 1.98 16.49 -3.36
N GLN A 26 2.18 17.23 -4.45
CA GLN A 26 1.40 17.06 -5.68
C GLN A 26 1.57 15.65 -6.28
N PHE A 27 2.79 15.13 -6.27
CA PHE A 27 3.07 13.75 -6.69
C PHE A 27 2.31 12.73 -5.83
N LYS A 28 2.41 12.82 -4.50
CA LYS A 28 1.70 11.91 -3.57
C LYS A 28 0.19 11.97 -3.77
N ILE A 29 -0.39 13.15 -3.99
CA ILE A 29 -1.84 13.30 -4.26
C ILE A 29 -2.22 12.58 -5.55
N LYS A 30 -1.49 12.83 -6.65
CA LYS A 30 -1.74 12.17 -7.95
C LYS A 30 -1.62 10.66 -7.84
N THR A 31 -0.59 10.16 -7.18
CA THR A 31 -0.37 8.73 -6.96
C THR A 31 -1.48 8.11 -6.13
N ARG A 32 -1.95 8.77 -5.07
CA ARG A 32 -3.09 8.28 -4.27
C ARG A 32 -4.36 8.15 -5.11
N ILE A 33 -4.68 9.16 -5.92
CA ILE A 33 -5.85 9.12 -6.83
C ILE A 33 -5.71 7.97 -7.84
N ALA A 34 -4.53 7.80 -8.43
CA ALA A 34 -4.28 6.71 -9.38
C ALA A 34 -4.41 5.33 -8.73
N ASN A 35 -3.84 5.14 -7.53
CA ASN A 35 -3.94 3.90 -6.77
C ASN A 35 -5.40 3.60 -6.41
N GLU A 36 -6.16 4.60 -5.99
CA GLU A 36 -7.58 4.41 -5.64
C GLU A 36 -8.42 4.04 -6.86
N LYS A 37 -8.16 4.66 -8.01
CA LYS A 37 -8.79 4.29 -9.28
C LYS A 37 -8.46 2.84 -9.67
N TYR A 38 -7.20 2.43 -9.52
CA TYR A 38 -6.75 1.07 -9.78
C TYR A 38 -7.48 0.06 -8.88
N LEU A 39 -7.50 0.29 -7.56
CA LEU A 39 -8.16 -0.61 -6.61
C LEU A 39 -9.67 -0.71 -6.89
N ARG A 40 -10.33 0.39 -7.28
CA ARG A 40 -11.75 0.36 -7.68
C ARG A 40 -12.02 -0.38 -8.98
N SER A 41 -11.07 -0.38 -9.93
CA SER A 41 -11.21 -1.13 -11.19
C SER A 41 -10.78 -2.60 -11.08
N HIS A 42 -10.13 -2.98 -9.98
CA HIS A 42 -9.58 -4.31 -9.74
C HIS A 42 -10.13 -4.92 -8.42
N PRO A 43 -11.43 -5.25 -8.34
CA PRO A 43 -12.05 -5.85 -7.15
C PRO A 43 -11.40 -7.17 -6.73
N GLU A 44 -10.74 -7.88 -7.64
CA GLU A 44 -9.98 -9.10 -7.33
C GLU A 44 -8.88 -8.86 -6.29
N VAL A 45 -8.30 -7.65 -6.23
CA VAL A 45 -7.28 -7.30 -5.24
C VAL A 45 -7.87 -7.25 -3.83
N GLU A 46 -9.06 -6.65 -3.68
CA GLU A 46 -9.76 -6.61 -2.40
C GLU A 46 -10.14 -8.02 -1.93
N MET A 47 -10.56 -8.87 -2.85
CA MET A 47 -10.95 -10.25 -2.55
C MET A 47 -9.75 -11.10 -2.12
N LEU A 48 -8.64 -11.01 -2.85
CA LEU A 48 -7.37 -11.65 -2.48
C LEU A 48 -6.93 -11.25 -1.06
N LEU A 49 -6.97 -9.95 -0.76
CA LEU A 49 -6.56 -9.44 0.55
C LEU A 49 -7.52 -9.85 1.66
N SER A 50 -8.83 -9.79 1.41
CA SER A 50 -9.86 -10.15 2.40
C SER A 50 -9.80 -11.64 2.75
N ASP A 51 -9.61 -12.49 1.74
CA ASP A 51 -9.47 -13.93 1.92
C ASP A 51 -8.20 -14.29 2.70
N PHE A 52 -7.09 -13.67 2.35
CA PHE A 52 -5.84 -13.82 3.08
C PHE A 52 -5.96 -13.37 4.54
N LEU A 53 -6.50 -12.17 4.79
CA LEU A 53 -6.63 -11.61 6.14
C LEU A 53 -7.58 -12.44 7.01
N ARG A 54 -8.68 -12.95 6.44
CA ARG A 54 -9.58 -13.88 7.12
C ARG A 54 -8.82 -15.10 7.61
N ASP A 55 -8.09 -15.77 6.72
CA ASP A 55 -7.34 -16.96 7.05
C ASP A 55 -6.21 -16.67 8.06
N LEU A 56 -5.54 -15.53 7.92
CA LEU A 56 -4.51 -15.05 8.83
C LEU A 56 -5.06 -14.87 10.26
N PHE A 57 -6.19 -14.20 10.40
CA PHE A 57 -6.79 -13.94 11.71
C PHE A 57 -7.38 -15.20 12.37
N LEU A 58 -7.85 -16.16 11.55
CA LEU A 58 -8.36 -17.45 12.03
C LEU A 58 -7.22 -18.37 12.49
N LYS A 59 -6.17 -18.51 11.67
CA LYS A 59 -5.08 -19.47 11.93
C LYS A 59 -4.00 -18.92 12.85
N ARG A 60 -3.84 -17.59 12.93
CA ARG A 60 -2.84 -16.87 13.74
C ARG A 60 -1.45 -17.53 13.68
N PRO A 61 -0.87 -17.67 12.47
CA PRO A 61 0.40 -18.33 12.29
C PRO A 61 1.53 -17.59 13.03
N ALA A 62 2.53 -18.33 13.50
CA ALA A 62 3.72 -17.76 14.14
C ALA A 62 4.60 -16.97 13.15
N ASP A 63 4.76 -17.48 11.92
CA ASP A 63 5.41 -16.75 10.82
C ASP A 63 4.38 -16.33 9.77
N VAL A 64 4.02 -15.05 9.81
CA VAL A 64 3.06 -14.43 8.87
C VAL A 64 3.59 -14.40 7.44
N ARG A 65 4.91 -14.29 7.25
CA ARG A 65 5.51 -14.18 5.91
C ARG A 65 5.53 -15.54 5.22
N GLU A 66 5.90 -16.58 5.95
CA GLU A 66 5.83 -17.96 5.45
C GLU A 66 4.38 -18.33 5.11
N PHE A 67 3.45 -18.01 6.01
CA PHE A 67 2.03 -18.22 5.77
C PHE A 67 1.50 -17.47 4.53
N ALA A 68 1.92 -16.21 4.33
CA ALA A 68 1.59 -15.44 3.14
C ALA A 68 2.17 -16.07 1.88
N ALA A 69 3.43 -16.53 1.92
CA ALA A 69 4.07 -17.18 0.79
C ALA A 69 3.30 -18.43 0.37
N ASP A 70 2.90 -19.28 1.31
CA ASP A 70 2.13 -20.49 1.02
C ASP A 70 0.74 -20.16 0.47
N HIS A 71 0.05 -19.19 1.08
CA HIS A 71 -1.29 -18.78 0.65
C HIS A 71 -1.29 -18.24 -0.79
N PHE A 72 -0.39 -17.32 -1.12
CA PHE A 72 -0.34 -16.69 -2.44
C PHE A 72 0.35 -17.55 -3.52
N ARG A 73 1.05 -18.62 -3.13
CA ARG A 73 1.60 -19.62 -4.06
C ARG A 73 0.61 -20.71 -4.44
N ASP A 74 -0.55 -20.80 -3.79
CA ASP A 74 -1.56 -21.81 -4.11
C ASP A 74 -1.97 -21.72 -5.59
N PRO A 75 -1.68 -22.73 -6.44
CA PRO A 75 -2.02 -22.70 -7.86
C PRO A 75 -3.55 -22.70 -8.09
N GLY A 76 -4.34 -23.09 -7.10
CA GLY A 76 -5.80 -23.00 -7.13
C GLY A 76 -6.35 -21.61 -6.81
N LEU A 77 -5.53 -20.69 -6.28
CA LEU A 77 -5.96 -19.36 -5.87
C LEU A 77 -6.59 -18.55 -7.02
N PRO A 78 -5.99 -18.46 -8.22
CA PRO A 78 -6.59 -17.70 -9.33
C PRO A 78 -8.00 -18.20 -9.69
N THR A 79 -8.20 -19.52 -9.72
CA THR A 79 -9.50 -20.13 -10.02
C THR A 79 -10.54 -19.82 -8.93
N LYS A 80 -10.14 -19.88 -7.66
CA LYS A 80 -11.02 -19.51 -6.52
C LYS A 80 -11.48 -18.05 -6.61
N ILE A 81 -10.55 -17.14 -6.88
CA ILE A 81 -10.85 -15.71 -7.02
C ILE A 81 -11.74 -15.45 -8.24
N GLN A 82 -11.48 -16.10 -9.37
CA GLN A 82 -12.31 -15.97 -10.56
C GLN A 82 -13.75 -16.48 -10.32
N ALA A 83 -13.91 -17.57 -9.57
CA ALA A 83 -15.23 -18.08 -9.20
C ALA A 83 -15.98 -17.08 -8.30
N GLN A 84 -15.30 -16.53 -7.28
CA GLN A 84 -15.88 -15.55 -6.38
C GLN A 84 -16.22 -14.23 -7.10
N MET A 85 -15.40 -13.82 -8.07
CA MET A 85 -15.65 -12.65 -8.93
C MET A 85 -16.93 -12.81 -9.76
N ASN A 86 -17.23 -14.03 -10.22
CA ASN A 86 -18.44 -14.31 -10.96
C ASN A 86 -19.69 -14.35 -10.06
N ILE A 87 -19.53 -14.64 -8.76
CA ILE A 87 -20.63 -14.63 -7.78
C ILE A 87 -20.99 -13.20 -7.37
N ASN A 88 -20.00 -12.30 -7.32
CA ASN A 88 -20.18 -10.89 -6.92
C ASN A 88 -20.56 -9.93 -8.07
N LYS A 89 -20.72 -10.45 -9.30
CA LYS A 89 -21.23 -9.68 -10.45
C LYS A 89 -22.75 -9.72 -10.51
#